data_AF-A0A100VU99-F1
#
_entry.id   AF-A0A100VU99-F1
#
_cell.length_a   1.000
_cell.length_b   1.000
_cell.length_c   1.000
_cell.angle_alpha   90.00
_cell.angle_beta   90.00
_cell.angle_gamma   90.00
#
_symmetry.space_group_name_H-M   'P 1'
#
loop_
_entity.id
_entity.type
_entity.pdbx_description
1 polymer ?
#
loop_
_entity_poly.entity_id
_entity_poly.type
_entity_poly.pdbx_seq_one_letter_code
_entity_poly.pdbx_strand_id
1 'polypeptide(L)'
;MAMTRGIVRIGAAVLAAGALLSATGATAGAWPIPLTDVDYRYLNATRGVFPGDDDQLLMAGRQICRLLYTGQHTQDAIDAMVGQYGATPEQAAVAVRAARSTYCTQAPG
;
A
#
# COMPACT_ATOMS: atom_id res chain seq x y z
N MET A 1 5.55 -31.32 47.56
CA MET A 1 4.33 -31.02 46.79
C MET A 1 3.98 -29.53 46.91
N ALA A 2 4.85 -28.62 46.44
CA ALA A 2 4.64 -27.16 46.52
C ALA A 2 4.94 -26.46 45.18
N MET A 3 5.75 -27.10 44.33
CA MET A 3 6.20 -26.59 43.03
C MET A 3 5.06 -26.52 41.98
N THR A 4 4.08 -27.42 42.05
CA THR A 4 2.91 -27.45 41.15
C THR A 4 1.95 -26.28 41.37
N ARG A 5 1.84 -25.74 42.60
CA ARG A 5 0.99 -24.58 42.90
C ARG A 5 1.54 -23.25 42.37
N GLY A 6 2.86 -23.11 42.27
CA GLY A 6 3.52 -21.91 41.75
C GLY A 6 3.32 -21.74 40.25
N ILE A 7 3.48 -22.84 39.50
CA ILE A 7 3.35 -22.87 38.04
C ILE A 7 1.92 -22.53 37.59
N VAL A 8 0.91 -23.03 38.29
CA VAL A 8 -0.51 -22.74 37.98
C VAL A 8 -0.85 -21.25 38.15
N ARG A 9 -0.29 -20.60 39.18
CA ARG A 9 -0.55 -19.17 39.44
C ARG A 9 0.11 -18.25 38.41
N ILE A 10 1.32 -18.60 37.97
CA ILE A 10 2.04 -17.84 36.94
C ILE A 10 1.34 -18.01 35.58
N GLY A 11 0.91 -19.23 35.23
CA GLY A 11 0.14 -19.48 34.01
C GLY A 11 -1.18 -18.70 33.97
N ALA A 12 -1.91 -18.64 35.08
CA ALA A 12 -3.15 -17.87 35.17
C ALA A 12 -2.93 -16.35 34.98
N ALA A 13 -1.86 -15.79 35.55
CA ALA A 13 -1.54 -14.37 35.39
C ALA A 13 -1.14 -14.01 33.96
N VAL A 14 -0.38 -14.87 33.28
CA VAL A 14 0.03 -14.65 31.88
C VAL A 14 -1.16 -14.76 30.92
N LEU A 15 -2.07 -15.71 31.14
CA LEU A 15 -3.29 -15.83 30.34
C LEU A 15 -4.24 -14.64 30.55
N ALA A 16 -4.37 -14.15 31.79
CA ALA A 16 -5.17 -12.98 32.10
C ALA A 16 -4.58 -11.70 31.46
N ALA A 17 -3.26 -11.52 31.52
CA ALA A 17 -2.59 -10.41 30.86
C ALA A 17 -2.72 -10.50 29.32
N GLY A 18 -2.57 -11.68 28.74
CA GLY A 18 -2.77 -11.91 27.30
C GLY A 18 -4.19 -11.60 26.84
N ALA A 19 -5.20 -11.95 27.65
CA ALA A 19 -6.60 -11.66 27.38
C ALA A 19 -6.94 -10.16 27.50
N LEU A 20 -6.27 -9.43 28.38
CA LEU A 20 -6.45 -7.98 28.51
C LEU A 20 -5.75 -7.22 27.38
N LEU A 21 -4.63 -7.73 26.85
CA LEU A 21 -3.93 -7.11 25.71
C LEU A 21 -4.62 -7.38 24.37
N SER A 22 -5.37 -8.48 24.23
CA SER A 22 -6.20 -8.72 23.03
C SER A 22 -7.51 -7.94 23.02
N ALA A 23 -7.95 -7.45 24.18
CA ALA A 23 -9.17 -6.63 24.31
C ALA A 23 -8.99 -5.17 23.83
N THR A 24 -7.76 -4.69 23.63
CA THR A 24 -7.49 -3.34 23.10
C THR A 24 -7.24 -3.31 21.59
N GLY A 25 -7.45 -4.44 20.90
CA GLY A 25 -7.53 -4.51 19.45
C GLY A 25 -8.79 -3.82 18.92
N ALA A 26 -8.96 -2.52 19.19
CA ALA A 26 -9.90 -1.71 18.45
C ALA A 26 -9.51 -1.85 16.98
N THR A 27 -10.44 -2.35 16.15
CA THR A 27 -10.30 -2.26 14.70
C THR A 27 -9.98 -0.81 14.38
N ALA A 28 -8.81 -0.53 13.80
CA ALA A 28 -8.49 0.81 13.34
C ALA A 28 -9.58 1.20 12.34
N GLY A 29 -10.53 2.01 12.80
CA GLY A 29 -11.55 2.60 11.96
C GLY A 29 -10.86 3.65 11.10
N ALA A 30 -10.35 3.24 9.94
CA ALA A 30 -9.98 4.20 8.93
C ALA A 30 -11.28 4.88 8.48
N TRP A 31 -11.47 6.13 8.89
CA TRP A 31 -12.47 6.99 8.27
C TRP A 31 -12.23 6.97 6.77
N PRO A 32 -13.27 6.76 5.92
CA PRO A 32 -13.09 6.75 4.48
C PRO A 32 -12.39 8.04 4.06
N ILE A 33 -11.18 7.93 3.53
CA ILE A 33 -10.50 9.08 2.94
C ILE A 33 -11.20 9.29 1.59
N PRO A 34 -11.92 10.39 1.38
CA PRO A 34 -12.58 10.62 0.11
C PRO A 34 -11.50 10.74 -0.97
N LEU A 35 -11.64 9.94 -2.03
CA LEU A 35 -10.77 10.03 -3.20
C LEU A 35 -11.00 11.37 -3.90
N THR A 36 -9.92 11.95 -4.39
CA THR A 36 -9.98 13.21 -5.15
C THR A 36 -10.35 12.96 -6.62
N ASP A 37 -10.78 14.01 -7.33
CA ASP A 37 -11.00 13.93 -8.79
C ASP A 37 -9.75 13.53 -9.57
N VAL A 38 -8.56 13.77 -9.01
CA VAL A 38 -7.29 13.34 -9.61
C VAL A 38 -7.10 11.83 -9.44
N ASP A 39 -7.43 11.30 -8.26
CA ASP A 39 -7.41 9.86 -7.99
C ASP A 39 -8.37 9.11 -8.90
N TYR A 40 -9.59 9.62 -9.06
CA TYR A 40 -10.57 9.00 -9.97
C TYR A 40 -10.11 9.01 -11.42
N ARG A 41 -9.51 10.11 -11.90
CA ARG A 41 -8.96 10.17 -13.27
C ARG A 41 -7.85 9.16 -13.49
N TYR A 42 -6.95 9.01 -12.52
CA TYR A 42 -5.88 8.03 -12.58
C TYR A 42 -6.42 6.60 -12.57
N LEU A 43 -7.34 6.29 -11.65
CA LEU A 43 -7.96 4.97 -11.53
C LEU A 43 -8.73 4.59 -12.80
N ASN A 44 -9.46 5.54 -13.41
CA ASN A 44 -10.20 5.28 -14.64
C ASN A 44 -9.29 4.92 -15.82
N ALA A 45 -8.03 5.37 -15.81
CA ALA A 45 -7.05 5.07 -16.85
C ALA A 45 -6.29 3.75 -16.61
N THR A 46 -6.29 3.23 -15.38
CA THR A 46 -5.40 2.12 -14.96
C THR A 46 -6.14 0.87 -14.51
N ARG A 47 -7.38 1.00 -14.01
CA ARG A 47 -8.23 -0.13 -13.65
C ARG A 47 -8.44 -1.07 -14.83
N GLY A 48 -8.37 -2.37 -14.56
CA GLY A 48 -8.52 -3.42 -15.58
C GLY A 48 -7.27 -3.63 -16.45
N VAL A 49 -6.24 -2.79 -16.32
CA VAL A 49 -4.95 -2.95 -17.01
C VAL A 49 -3.86 -3.28 -16.00
N PHE A 50 -3.62 -2.41 -15.02
CA PHE A 50 -2.59 -2.61 -14.00
C PHE A 50 -3.06 -3.62 -12.94
N PRO A 51 -2.20 -4.54 -12.47
CA PRO A 51 -2.59 -5.50 -11.44
C PRO A 51 -2.81 -4.84 -10.08
N GLY A 52 -3.73 -5.39 -9.29
CA GLY A 52 -3.98 -4.97 -7.91
C GLY A 52 -5.31 -4.26 -7.71
N ASP A 53 -5.57 -3.93 -6.45
CA ASP A 53 -6.72 -3.12 -6.03
C ASP A 53 -6.45 -1.61 -6.22
N ASP A 54 -7.50 -0.81 -6.06
CA ASP A 54 -7.41 0.63 -6.25
C ASP A 54 -6.38 1.30 -5.34
N ASP A 55 -6.21 0.82 -4.11
CA ASP A 55 -5.23 1.40 -3.19
C ASP A 55 -3.81 1.13 -3.68
N GLN A 56 -3.54 -0.08 -4.17
CA GLN A 56 -2.27 -0.42 -4.83
C GLN A 56 -2.03 0.44 -6.07
N LEU A 57 -3.05 0.63 -6.90
CA LEU A 57 -2.97 1.49 -8.09
C LEU A 57 -2.61 2.93 -7.69
N LEU A 58 -3.30 3.51 -6.71
CA LEU A 58 -3.07 4.87 -6.24
C LEU A 58 -1.67 5.02 -5.61
N MET A 59 -1.19 4.01 -4.87
CA MET A 59 0.17 3.97 -4.35
C MET A 59 1.20 3.93 -5.48
N ALA A 60 1.02 3.05 -6.46
CA ALA A 60 1.88 2.93 -7.62
C ALA A 60 1.96 4.25 -8.40
N GLY A 61 0.82 4.90 -8.68
CA GLY A 61 0.77 6.18 -9.39
C GLY A 61 1.53 7.29 -8.68
N ARG A 62 1.39 7.40 -7.34
CA ARG A 62 2.15 8.35 -6.54
C ARG A 62 3.65 8.03 -6.49
N GLN A 63 4.00 6.74 -6.45
CA GLN A 63 5.38 6.30 -6.48
C GLN A 63 6.06 6.64 -7.81
N ILE A 64 5.40 6.39 -8.94
CA ILE A 64 5.89 6.76 -10.27
C ILE A 64 6.26 8.23 -10.30
N CYS A 65 5.35 9.10 -9.83
CA CYS A 65 5.61 10.53 -9.84
C CYS A 65 6.77 10.94 -8.93
N ARG A 66 6.96 10.26 -7.79
CA ARG A 66 8.15 10.47 -6.97
C ARG A 66 9.42 10.14 -7.76
N LEU A 67 9.48 8.99 -8.42
CA LEU A 67 10.65 8.59 -9.22
C LEU A 67 10.98 9.64 -10.29
N LEU A 68 9.98 10.02 -11.08
CA LEU A 68 10.20 10.97 -12.18
C LEU A 68 10.62 12.37 -11.69
N TYR A 69 10.01 12.88 -10.60
CA TYR A 69 10.43 14.16 -10.02
C TYR A 69 11.81 14.11 -9.37
N THR A 70 12.28 12.94 -8.97
CA THR A 70 13.67 12.74 -8.51
C THR A 70 14.68 12.58 -9.64
N GLY A 71 14.25 12.72 -10.90
CA GLY A 71 15.12 12.67 -12.07
C GLY A 71 15.38 11.27 -12.62
N GLN A 72 14.63 10.26 -12.17
CA GLN A 72 14.67 8.92 -12.79
C GLN A 72 14.03 8.97 -14.18
N HIS A 73 14.53 8.15 -15.11
CA HIS A 73 13.96 8.09 -16.44
C HIS A 73 12.63 7.34 -16.44
N THR A 74 11.83 7.58 -17.49
CA THR A 74 10.54 6.89 -17.68
C THR A 74 10.69 5.36 -17.66
N GLN A 75 11.79 4.82 -18.20
CA GLN A 75 12.03 3.37 -18.20
C GLN A 75 12.31 2.83 -16.78
N ASP A 76 13.05 3.55 -15.96
CA ASP A 76 13.33 3.15 -14.57
C ASP A 76 12.02 3.06 -13.76
N ALA A 77 11.08 3.98 -14.00
CA ALA A 77 9.77 3.94 -13.38
C ALA A 77 8.93 2.73 -13.85
N ILE A 78 9.02 2.35 -15.12
CA ILE A 78 8.37 1.15 -15.66
C ILE A 78 8.95 -0.09 -14.98
N ASP A 79 10.27 -0.22 -14.95
CA ASP A 79 10.96 -1.38 -14.38
C ASP A 79 10.69 -1.51 -12.87
N ALA A 80 10.59 -0.39 -12.16
CA ALA A 80 10.17 -0.37 -10.77
C ALA A 80 8.74 -0.91 -10.58
N MET A 81 7.80 -0.56 -11.46
CA MET A 81 6.43 -1.08 -11.39
C MET A 81 6.36 -2.57 -11.72
N VAL A 82 7.16 -3.03 -12.69
CA VAL A 82 7.29 -4.44 -13.03
C VAL A 82 7.81 -5.23 -11.82
N GLY A 83 8.91 -4.77 -11.21
CA GLY A 83 9.57 -5.47 -10.11
C GLY A 83 8.76 -5.47 -8.81
N GLN A 84 8.07 -4.37 -8.49
CA GLN A 84 7.39 -4.21 -7.21
C GLN A 84 5.94 -4.69 -7.21
N TYR A 85 5.23 -4.54 -8.32
CA TYR A 85 3.80 -4.85 -8.41
C TYR A 85 3.51 -6.06 -9.30
N GLY A 86 4.53 -6.68 -9.89
CA GLY A 86 4.35 -7.82 -10.81
C GLY A 86 3.60 -7.44 -12.08
N ALA A 87 3.59 -6.16 -12.44
CA ALA A 87 3.01 -5.67 -13.70
C ALA A 87 3.86 -6.15 -14.88
N THR A 88 3.22 -6.42 -16.02
CA THR A 88 3.94 -6.52 -17.30
C THR A 88 4.47 -5.15 -17.71
N PRO A 89 5.53 -5.07 -18.54
CA PRO A 89 6.07 -3.80 -19.03
C PRO A 89 5.01 -2.92 -19.69
N GLU A 90 4.07 -3.51 -20.44
CA GLU A 90 2.98 -2.80 -21.10
C GLU A 90 2.01 -2.20 -20.08
N GLN A 91 1.64 -2.96 -19.04
CA GLN A 91 0.78 -2.47 -17.96
C GLN A 91 1.45 -1.34 -17.17
N ALA A 92 2.73 -1.49 -16.87
CA ALA A 92 3.53 -0.48 -16.20
C ALA A 92 3.65 0.80 -17.05
N ALA A 93 3.85 0.68 -18.37
CA ALA A 93 3.88 1.83 -19.28
C ALA A 93 2.54 2.60 -19.30
N VAL A 94 1.41 1.89 -19.24
CA VAL A 94 0.08 2.53 -19.11
C VAL A 94 -0.02 3.30 -17.79
N ALA A 95 0.37 2.69 -16.67
CA ALA A 95 0.36 3.36 -15.37
C ALA A 95 1.27 4.59 -15.34
N VAL A 96 2.47 4.51 -15.94
CA VAL A 96 3.39 5.65 -16.01
C VAL A 96 2.82 6.77 -16.88
N ARG A 97 2.23 6.46 -18.04
CA ARG A 97 1.56 7.46 -18.88
C ARG A 97 0.39 8.11 -18.16
N ALA A 98 -0.44 7.31 -17.48
CA ALA A 98 -1.56 7.82 -16.69
C ALA A 98 -1.07 8.76 -15.59
N ALA A 99 -0.08 8.34 -14.79
CA ALA A 99 0.51 9.14 -13.72
C ALA A 99 1.06 10.48 -14.24
N ARG A 100 1.77 10.48 -15.38
CA ARG A 100 2.25 11.73 -16.00
C ARG A 100 1.11 12.64 -16.48
N SER A 101 -0.01 12.08 -16.93
CA SER A 101 -1.17 12.90 -17.35
C SER A 101 -2.02 13.42 -16.19
N THR A 102 -1.88 12.87 -14.98
CA THR A 102 -2.73 13.20 -13.82
C THR A 102 -1.93 13.75 -12.64
N TYR A 103 -1.09 12.92 -12.02
CA TYR A 103 -0.38 13.24 -10.77
C TYR A 103 0.88 14.07 -10.97
N CYS A 104 1.60 13.87 -12.08
CA CYS A 104 2.89 14.52 -12.33
C CYS A 104 2.99 15.05 -13.76
N THR A 105 2.08 15.95 -14.10
CA THR A 105 2.02 16.65 -15.40
C THR A 105 3.27 17.44 -15.73
N GLN A 106 4.04 17.82 -14.71
CA GLN A 106 5.28 18.58 -14.84
C GLN A 106 6.54 17.74 -14.63
N ALA A 107 6.42 16.41 -14.54
CA ALA A 107 7.58 15.55 -14.37
C ALA A 107 8.48 15.57 -15.64
N PRO A 108 9.81 15.68 -15.46
CA PRO A 108 10.78 15.53 -16.56
C PRO A 108 10.63 14.18 -17.28
N GLY A 109 11.01 14.14 -18.56
CA GLY A 109 10.86 12.97 -19.43
C GLY A 109 12.13 12.15 -19.59
#